data_AF-A0A925BRN9-F1
#
_entry.id   AF-A0A925BRN9-F1
#
_cell.length_a   1.000
_cell.length_b   1.000
_cell.length_c   1.000
_cell.angle_alpha   90.00
_cell.angle_beta   90.00
_cell.angle_gamma   90.00
#
_symmetry.space_group_name_H-M   'P 1'
#
loop_
_entity.id
_entity.type
_entity.pdbx_description
1 polymer ?
#
loop_
_entity_poly.entity_id
_entity_poly.type
_entity_poly.pdbx_seq_one_letter_code
_entity_poly.pdbx_strand_id
1 'polypeptide(L)'
;PALHREQLYGQGRVICDLTRQQMSDWQIGRSLTIREEMSKISLQVILQVVFGMVPGARYERLKQLLSHLLEAITSPLYSTQFFFPMLQQNLGRWSPWGGFLAQQQEIDALIYDEIHDRRFQSLDGRTDILSVLMTATDDQGESMSDVELRDQLMTLLLLGHETTASGLAWAFYWIHRHPDCLDRLLTEIQTLGENPDPTALSQLPYLTAVCKEALRVYPIALISQPRKVKQTVQIEGYEFEPGAILVPCIYLAHHRADTYAEPERFNPERFIAQKFSPSEFLPFGGGSRSCVGMALSLFEMKLVLATVLSSYAFQTNYDRPVRPVRRGITFVPPDDFRLEVTGQRSIETPSLQPLESA
;
A
#
# COMPACT_ATOMS: atom_id res chain seq x y z
N PRO A 1 12.35 -13.68 -6.66
CA PRO A 1 12.58 -12.29 -6.18
C PRO A 1 11.88 -12.03 -4.83
N ALA A 2 12.37 -11.11 -3.99
CA ALA A 2 11.91 -10.90 -2.62
C ALA A 2 10.41 -10.62 -2.47
N LEU A 3 9.83 -9.88 -3.43
CA LEU A 3 8.41 -9.48 -3.42
C LEU A 3 7.54 -10.37 -4.32
N HIS A 4 7.93 -11.63 -4.53
CA HIS A 4 7.13 -12.57 -5.33
C HIS A 4 6.05 -13.27 -4.51
N ARG A 5 4.97 -13.70 -5.18
CA ARG A 5 3.73 -14.18 -4.54
C ARG A 5 3.93 -15.29 -3.50
N GLU A 6 4.83 -16.24 -3.77
CA GLU A 6 5.06 -17.39 -2.89
C GLU A 6 5.70 -16.99 -1.55
N GLN A 7 6.60 -16.00 -1.55
CA GLN A 7 7.22 -15.46 -0.33
C GLN A 7 6.19 -14.71 0.54
N LEU A 8 5.23 -14.04 -0.11
CA LEU A 8 4.20 -13.26 0.57
C LEU A 8 3.19 -14.13 1.33
N TYR A 9 2.93 -15.37 0.90
CA TYR A 9 1.99 -16.26 1.59
C TYR A 9 2.42 -16.57 3.03
N GLY A 10 3.73 -16.69 3.29
CA GLY A 10 4.25 -16.85 4.65
C GLY A 10 3.99 -15.63 5.55
N GLN A 11 3.79 -14.45 4.96
CA GLN A 11 3.58 -13.18 5.65
C GLN A 11 2.10 -12.83 5.83
N GLY A 12 1.18 -13.58 5.21
CA GLY A 12 -0.24 -13.26 5.23
C GLY A 12 -0.86 -13.26 6.63
N ARG A 13 -0.42 -14.17 7.52
CA ARG A 13 -0.90 -14.17 8.92
C ARG A 13 -0.47 -12.91 9.65
N VAL A 14 0.78 -12.48 9.48
CA VAL A 14 1.31 -11.25 10.09
C VAL A 14 0.45 -10.04 9.71
N ILE A 15 0.08 -9.91 8.43
CA ILE A 15 -0.78 -8.80 7.96
C ILE A 15 -2.16 -8.85 8.62
N CYS A 16 -2.81 -10.02 8.67
CA CYS A 16 -4.11 -10.18 9.33
C CYS A 16 -4.03 -9.88 10.83
N ASP A 17 -2.99 -10.37 11.51
CA ASP A 17 -2.80 -10.20 12.96
C ASP A 17 -2.53 -8.74 13.32
N LEU A 18 -1.67 -8.05 12.56
CA LEU A 18 -1.44 -6.61 12.68
C LEU A 18 -2.72 -5.80 12.45
N THR A 19 -3.54 -6.22 11.49
CA THR A 19 -4.84 -5.59 11.22
C THR A 19 -5.77 -5.77 12.42
N ARG A 20 -5.87 -6.98 12.97
CA ARG A 20 -6.68 -7.27 14.17
C ARG A 20 -6.20 -6.51 15.40
N GLN A 21 -4.88 -6.37 15.55
CA GLN A 21 -4.28 -5.58 16.63
C GLN A 21 -4.63 -4.10 16.47
N GLN A 22 -4.53 -3.52 15.27
CA GLN A 22 -4.88 -2.12 15.06
C GLN A 22 -6.36 -1.84 15.36
N MET A 23 -7.25 -2.77 14.99
CA MET A 23 -8.70 -2.60 15.17
C MET A 23 -9.20 -2.95 16.58
N SER A 24 -8.34 -3.39 17.52
CA SER A 24 -8.76 -3.75 18.88
C SER A 24 -9.41 -2.59 19.63
N ASP A 25 -8.99 -1.37 19.28
CA ASP A 25 -9.43 -0.14 19.94
C ASP A 25 -10.60 0.54 19.21
N TRP A 26 -11.16 -0.11 18.18
CA TRP A 26 -12.29 0.41 17.42
C TRP A 26 -13.60 0.10 18.13
N GLN A 27 -14.19 1.11 18.75
CA GLN A 27 -15.46 1.00 19.47
C GLN A 27 -16.64 1.38 18.57
N ILE A 28 -17.81 0.77 18.82
CA ILE A 28 -19.07 1.17 18.17
C ILE A 28 -19.37 2.65 18.48
N GLY A 29 -19.80 3.40 17.47
CA GLY A 29 -20.01 4.84 17.50
C GLY A 29 -18.75 5.68 17.25
N ARG A 30 -17.57 5.06 17.15
CA ARG A 30 -16.33 5.77 16.83
C ARG A 30 -16.29 6.11 15.34
N SER A 31 -16.06 7.39 15.04
CA SER A 31 -15.80 7.87 13.69
C SER A 31 -14.30 7.80 13.38
N LEU A 32 -13.91 7.01 12.38
CA LEU A 32 -12.53 6.73 12.00
C LEU A 32 -12.16 7.46 10.72
N THR A 33 -11.00 8.14 10.73
CA THR A 33 -10.33 8.57 9.50
C THR A 33 -9.66 7.34 8.88
N ILE A 34 -10.32 6.70 7.91
CA ILE A 34 -9.88 5.40 7.39
C ILE A 34 -8.44 5.45 6.86
N ARG A 35 -8.04 6.51 6.16
CA ARG A 35 -6.66 6.65 5.66
C ARG A 35 -5.62 6.57 6.78
N GLU A 36 -5.87 7.19 7.93
CA GLU A 36 -4.94 7.17 9.08
C GLU A 36 -4.82 5.76 9.66
N GLU A 37 -5.93 5.06 9.82
CA GLU A 37 -5.92 3.68 10.32
C GLU A 37 -5.22 2.73 9.33
N MET A 38 -5.46 2.89 8.02
CA MET A 38 -4.78 2.10 6.99
C MET A 38 -3.28 2.42 6.94
N SER A 39 -2.89 3.68 7.14
CA SER A 39 -1.48 4.09 7.18
C SER A 39 -0.76 3.49 8.40
N LYS A 40 -1.41 3.44 9.57
CA LYS A 40 -0.89 2.74 10.76
C LYS A 40 -0.70 1.25 10.52
N ILE A 41 -1.65 0.58 9.85
CA ILE A 41 -1.51 -0.85 9.50
C ILE A 41 -0.35 -1.03 8.53
N SER A 42 -0.31 -0.26 7.45
CA SER A 42 0.70 -0.41 6.40
C SER A 42 2.12 -0.13 6.89
N LEU A 43 2.31 0.86 7.78
CA LEU A 43 3.60 1.11 8.42
C LEU A 43 4.07 -0.10 9.24
N GLN A 44 3.17 -0.71 10.03
CA GLN A 44 3.49 -1.90 10.82
C GLN A 44 3.79 -3.10 9.92
N VAL A 45 3.03 -3.27 8.83
CA VAL A 45 3.28 -4.31 7.81
C VAL A 45 4.66 -4.13 7.22
N ILE A 46 5.08 -2.92 6.81
CA ILE A 46 6.43 -2.71 6.28
C ILE A 46 7.50 -3.02 7.34
N LEU A 47 7.32 -2.58 8.58
CA LEU A 47 8.31 -2.84 9.63
C LEU A 47 8.49 -4.35 9.93
N GLN A 48 7.44 -5.17 9.80
CA GLN A 48 7.56 -6.61 10.02
C GLN A 48 7.92 -7.38 8.75
N VAL A 49 7.25 -7.11 7.63
CA VAL A 49 7.40 -7.87 6.38
C VAL A 49 8.65 -7.44 5.60
N VAL A 50 8.96 -6.14 5.60
CA VAL A 50 10.12 -5.62 4.85
C VAL A 50 11.37 -5.60 5.73
N PHE A 51 11.29 -5.01 6.93
CA PHE A 51 12.46 -4.88 7.81
C PHE A 51 12.69 -6.17 8.63
N GLY A 52 11.68 -7.04 8.75
CA GLY A 52 11.80 -8.26 9.56
C GLY A 52 11.80 -8.00 11.07
N MET A 53 11.38 -6.82 11.51
CA MET A 53 11.48 -6.44 12.92
C MET A 53 10.38 -7.10 13.74
N VAL A 54 10.76 -7.59 14.92
CA VAL A 54 9.81 -8.11 15.92
C VAL A 54 9.43 -6.98 16.87
N PRO A 55 8.18 -6.92 17.39
CA PRO A 55 7.78 -5.94 18.38
C PRO A 55 8.72 -5.91 19.60
N GLY A 56 9.15 -4.70 19.98
CA GLY A 56 10.13 -4.45 21.03
C GLY A 56 10.52 -2.97 21.09
N ALA A 57 11.46 -2.61 21.97
CA ALA A 57 11.84 -1.21 22.18
C ALA A 57 12.36 -0.52 20.90
N ARG A 58 13.22 -1.21 20.12
CA ARG A 58 13.74 -0.71 18.84
C ARG A 58 12.62 -0.49 17.83
N TYR A 59 11.73 -1.47 17.68
CA TYR A 59 10.57 -1.41 16.78
C TYR A 59 9.65 -0.23 17.13
N GLU A 60 9.26 -0.09 18.40
CA GLU A 60 8.38 1.00 18.84
C GLU A 60 9.02 2.37 18.63
N ARG A 61 10.32 2.49 18.93
CA ARG A 61 11.06 3.74 18.73
C ARG A 61 11.14 4.09 17.24
N LEU A 62 11.51 3.13 16.39
CA LEU A 62 11.60 3.35 14.95
C LEU A 62 10.23 3.69 14.35
N LYS A 63 9.17 2.98 14.75
CA LYS A 63 7.78 3.26 14.34
C LYS A 63 7.39 4.70 14.65
N GLN A 64 7.65 5.18 15.86
CA GLN A 64 7.37 6.57 16.25
C GLN A 64 8.14 7.58 15.40
N LEU A 65 9.46 7.36 15.24
CA LEU A 65 10.30 8.26 14.46
C LEU A 65 9.90 8.29 12.98
N LEU A 66 9.53 7.16 12.40
CA LEU A 66 9.07 7.08 11.02
C LEU A 66 7.71 7.75 10.85
N SER A 67 6.74 7.54 11.75
CA SER A 67 5.46 8.26 11.68
C SER A 67 5.66 9.78 11.65
N HIS A 68 6.53 10.30 12.54
CA HIS A 68 6.84 11.73 12.57
C HIS A 68 7.55 12.20 11.29
N LEU A 69 8.48 11.40 10.76
CA LEU A 69 9.18 11.70 9.50
C LEU A 69 8.18 11.78 8.33
N LEU A 70 7.24 10.84 8.27
CA LEU A 70 6.23 10.73 7.22
C LEU A 70 5.23 11.90 7.26
N GLU A 71 4.81 12.32 8.45
CA GLU A 71 4.00 13.52 8.64
C GLU A 71 4.76 14.78 8.22
N ALA A 72 6.05 14.88 8.58
CA ALA A 72 6.92 15.99 8.19
C ALA A 72 7.02 16.11 6.65
N ILE A 73 7.33 15.04 5.93
CA ILE A 73 7.49 15.11 4.46
C ILE A 73 6.17 15.32 3.72
N THR A 74 5.02 14.95 4.30
CA THR A 74 3.70 15.12 3.68
C THR A 74 3.01 16.44 4.06
N SER A 75 3.47 17.11 5.12
CA SER A 75 2.94 18.41 5.55
C SER A 75 3.33 19.51 4.54
N PRO A 76 2.36 20.30 4.02
CA PRO A 76 2.64 21.37 3.07
C PRO A 76 3.62 22.41 3.63
N LEU A 77 3.50 22.77 4.91
CA LEU A 77 4.36 23.77 5.54
C LEU A 77 5.78 23.23 5.74
N TYR A 78 5.91 22.03 6.29
CA TYR A 78 7.21 21.44 6.57
C TYR A 78 7.94 21.06 5.28
N SER A 79 7.22 20.55 4.27
CA SER A 79 7.84 20.16 3.00
C SER A 79 8.44 21.33 2.20
N THR A 80 8.02 22.58 2.46
CA THR A 80 8.63 23.76 1.81
C THR A 80 10.14 23.83 2.01
N GLN A 81 10.66 23.38 3.16
CA GLN A 81 12.09 23.45 3.45
C GLN A 81 12.95 22.59 2.51
N PHE A 82 12.39 21.56 1.87
CA PHE A 82 13.10 20.76 0.88
C PHE A 82 13.33 21.49 -0.46
N PHE A 83 12.52 22.50 -0.76
CA PHE A 83 12.59 23.25 -2.01
C PHE A 83 13.36 24.58 -1.88
N PHE A 84 13.54 25.07 -0.66
CA PHE A 84 14.19 26.36 -0.40
C PHE A 84 15.45 26.17 0.47
N PRO A 85 16.65 26.16 -0.12
CA PRO A 85 17.91 25.95 0.61
C PRO A 85 18.12 26.91 1.78
N MET A 86 17.56 28.13 1.73
CA MET A 86 17.63 29.10 2.83
C MET A 86 16.95 28.61 4.13
N LEU A 87 16.00 27.67 4.04
CA LEU A 87 15.32 27.07 5.19
C LEU A 87 16.09 25.87 5.77
N GLN A 88 17.13 25.40 5.08
CA GLN A 88 17.94 24.22 5.46
C GLN A 88 19.11 24.60 6.38
N GLN A 89 18.88 25.53 7.30
CA GLN A 89 19.91 25.99 8.23
C GLN A 89 20.01 25.03 9.42
N ASN A 90 21.15 24.35 9.56
CA ASN A 90 21.40 23.45 10.67
C ASN A 90 21.99 24.22 11.87
N LEU A 91 21.12 24.65 12.79
CA LEU A 91 21.51 25.25 14.08
C LEU A 91 21.38 24.23 15.22
N GLY A 92 21.59 22.94 14.92
CA GLY A 92 21.31 21.83 15.82
C GLY A 92 19.81 21.61 16.05
N ARG A 93 19.46 20.84 17.09
CA ARG A 93 18.08 20.43 17.40
C ARG A 93 17.08 21.57 17.63
N TRP A 94 17.57 22.81 17.78
CA TRP A 94 16.76 24.02 17.95
C TRP A 94 16.16 24.54 16.64
N SER A 95 16.76 24.19 15.50
CA SER A 95 16.22 24.54 14.19
C SER A 95 15.31 23.43 13.63
N PRO A 96 14.26 23.76 12.86
CA PRO A 96 13.43 22.74 12.21
C PRO A 96 14.24 21.76 11.37
N TRP A 97 15.22 22.25 10.59
CA TRP A 97 16.10 21.42 9.77
C TRP A 97 17.11 20.63 10.59
N GLY A 98 17.73 21.21 11.62
CA GLY A 98 18.63 20.45 12.48
C GLY A 98 17.90 19.37 13.31
N GLY A 99 16.65 19.62 13.69
CA GLY A 99 15.76 18.61 14.27
C GLY A 99 15.44 17.46 13.29
N PHE A 100 15.12 17.81 12.03
CA PHE A 100 14.93 16.83 10.95
C PHE A 100 16.16 15.93 10.77
N LEU A 101 17.35 16.53 10.69
CA LEU A 101 18.60 15.79 10.51
C LEU A 101 18.91 14.89 11.72
N ALA A 102 18.66 15.38 12.94
CA ALA A 102 18.86 14.56 14.15
C ALA A 102 17.91 13.36 14.18
N GLN A 103 16.65 13.54 13.76
CA GLN A 103 15.68 12.46 13.64
C GLN A 103 16.08 11.45 12.55
N GLN A 104 16.55 11.92 11.40
CA GLN A 104 17.07 11.06 10.34
C GLN A 104 18.28 10.24 10.81
N GLN A 105 19.21 10.86 11.53
CA GLN A 105 20.37 10.17 12.11
C GLN A 105 19.96 9.08 13.12
N GLU A 106 18.94 9.34 13.92
CA GLU A 106 18.42 8.35 14.87
C GLU A 106 17.73 7.18 14.16
N ILE A 107 16.93 7.46 13.12
CA ILE A 107 16.33 6.43 12.26
C ILE A 107 17.44 5.57 11.64
N ASP A 108 18.47 6.20 11.09
CA ASP A 108 19.59 5.50 10.46
C ASP A 108 20.32 4.61 11.45
N ALA A 109 20.61 5.10 12.65
CA ALA A 109 21.25 4.30 13.69
C ALA A 109 20.43 3.04 14.01
N LEU A 110 19.12 3.16 14.18
CA LEU A 110 18.25 2.00 14.48
C LEU A 110 18.18 1.00 13.33
N ILE A 111 18.23 1.47 12.08
CA ILE A 111 18.24 0.61 10.89
C ILE A 111 19.59 -0.10 10.75
N TYR A 112 20.70 0.62 10.93
CA TYR A 112 22.03 0.02 10.90
C TYR A 112 22.24 -0.98 12.03
N ASP A 113 21.75 -0.70 13.23
CA ASP A 113 21.77 -1.67 14.34
C ASP A 113 21.00 -2.94 13.97
N GLU A 114 19.82 -2.82 13.34
CA GLU A 114 19.05 -3.98 12.88
C GLU A 114 19.79 -4.77 11.79
N ILE A 115 20.39 -4.10 10.80
CA ILE A 115 21.19 -4.75 9.75
C ILE A 115 22.40 -5.45 10.38
N HIS A 116 23.10 -4.76 11.28
CA HIS A 116 24.28 -5.29 11.96
C HIS A 116 23.95 -6.54 12.75
N ASP A 117 22.94 -6.48 13.62
CA ASP A 117 22.49 -7.65 14.39
C ASP A 117 22.13 -8.82 13.46
N ARG A 118 21.48 -8.52 12.33
CA ARG A 118 21.05 -9.53 11.36
C ARG A 118 22.22 -10.22 10.66
N ARG A 119 23.38 -9.56 10.49
CA ARG A 119 24.58 -10.17 9.90
C ARG A 119 25.17 -11.29 10.76
N PHE A 120 24.96 -11.25 12.07
CA PHE A 120 25.48 -12.25 13.01
C PHE A 120 24.46 -13.34 13.40
N GLN A 121 23.25 -13.29 12.84
CA GLN A 121 22.19 -14.25 13.10
C GLN A 121 22.01 -15.22 11.93
N SER A 122 21.51 -16.43 12.19
CA SER A 122 21.06 -17.29 11.10
C SER A 122 19.83 -16.68 10.43
N LEU A 123 19.85 -16.67 9.09
CA LEU A 123 18.73 -16.24 8.26
C LEU A 123 17.82 -17.42 7.87
N ASP A 124 18.12 -18.64 8.34
CA ASP A 124 17.36 -19.83 8.01
C ASP A 124 15.90 -19.69 8.45
N GLY A 125 14.97 -19.92 7.51
CA GLY A 125 13.54 -19.82 7.74
C GLY A 125 12.98 -18.39 7.78
N ARG A 126 13.82 -17.35 7.66
CA ARG A 126 13.35 -15.97 7.54
C ARG A 126 12.89 -15.66 6.12
N THR A 127 11.77 -14.97 6.00
CA THR A 127 11.14 -14.62 4.71
C THR A 127 10.88 -13.12 4.56
N ASP A 128 11.41 -12.30 5.46
CA ASP A 128 11.35 -10.84 5.34
C ASP A 128 12.29 -10.31 4.25
N ILE A 129 11.95 -9.17 3.67
CA ILE A 129 12.66 -8.61 2.52
C ILE A 129 14.11 -8.26 2.85
N LEU A 130 14.40 -7.76 4.06
CA LEU A 130 15.78 -7.53 4.50
C LEU A 130 16.62 -8.80 4.39
N SER A 131 16.13 -9.92 4.89
CA SER A 131 16.83 -11.21 4.82
C SER A 131 17.03 -11.67 3.36
N VAL A 132 16.06 -11.42 2.47
CA VAL A 132 16.22 -11.72 1.04
C VAL A 132 17.26 -10.80 0.38
N LEU A 133 17.28 -9.51 0.71
CA LEU A 133 18.26 -8.57 0.17
C LEU A 133 19.68 -8.88 0.66
N MET A 134 19.82 -9.32 1.92
CA MET A 134 21.12 -9.71 2.49
C MET A 134 21.70 -10.98 1.88
N THR A 135 20.86 -11.86 1.33
CA THR A 135 21.27 -13.10 0.66
C THR A 135 21.38 -12.94 -0.86
N ALA A 136 20.95 -11.80 -1.41
CA ALA A 136 21.08 -11.50 -2.82
C ALA A 136 22.52 -11.11 -3.16
N THR A 137 23.01 -11.63 -4.28
CA THR A 137 24.30 -11.27 -4.87
C THR A 137 24.10 -10.71 -6.26
N ASP A 138 25.00 -9.85 -6.71
CA ASP A 138 25.07 -9.41 -8.10
C ASP A 138 25.70 -10.47 -9.03
N ASP A 139 25.87 -10.12 -10.31
CA ASP A 139 26.47 -11.00 -11.33
C ASP A 139 27.94 -11.37 -11.04
N GLN A 140 28.60 -10.63 -10.14
CA GLN A 140 29.98 -10.87 -9.69
C GLN A 140 30.03 -11.68 -8.38
N GLY A 141 28.87 -11.99 -7.79
CA GLY A 141 28.77 -12.68 -6.51
C GLY A 141 28.92 -11.77 -5.29
N GLU A 142 28.93 -10.44 -5.47
CA GLU A 142 29.03 -9.50 -4.35
C GLU A 142 27.67 -9.27 -3.69
N SER A 143 27.65 -9.27 -2.35
CA SER A 143 26.46 -8.97 -1.56
C SER A 143 26.27 -7.46 -1.39
N MET A 144 25.03 -7.03 -1.17
CA MET A 144 24.75 -5.62 -0.85
C MET A 144 25.48 -5.17 0.42
N SER A 145 26.07 -3.98 0.37
CA SER A 145 26.60 -3.26 1.52
C SER A 145 25.49 -2.81 2.47
N ASP A 146 25.85 -2.51 3.72
CA ASP A 146 24.86 -2.08 4.72
C ASP A 146 24.21 -0.73 4.35
N VAL A 147 24.95 0.15 3.65
CA VAL A 147 24.41 1.40 3.10
C VAL A 147 23.35 1.12 2.05
N GLU A 148 23.62 0.22 1.10
CA GLU A 148 22.66 -0.17 0.09
C GLU A 148 21.42 -0.80 0.71
N LEU A 149 21.58 -1.70 1.69
CA LEU A 149 20.46 -2.29 2.41
C LEU A 149 19.59 -1.24 3.10
N ARG A 150 20.21 -0.32 3.85
CA ARG A 150 19.52 0.80 4.51
C ARG A 150 18.74 1.62 3.48
N ASP A 151 19.36 1.96 2.35
CA ASP A 151 18.73 2.76 1.30
C ASP A 151 17.57 2.03 0.62
N GLN A 152 17.68 0.72 0.39
CA GLN A 152 16.57 -0.09 -0.11
C GLN A 152 15.41 -0.14 0.89
N LEU A 153 15.68 -0.36 2.18
CA LEU A 153 14.65 -0.38 3.23
C LEU A 153 13.89 0.95 3.31
N MET A 154 14.61 2.08 3.33
CA MET A 154 14.01 3.40 3.34
C MET A 154 13.22 3.69 2.06
N THR A 155 13.73 3.27 0.90
CA THR A 155 13.03 3.43 -0.39
C THR A 155 11.72 2.66 -0.41
N LEU A 156 11.73 1.39 0.02
CA LEU A 156 10.53 0.56 0.09
C LEU A 156 9.50 1.11 1.09
N LEU A 157 9.95 1.61 2.24
CA LEU A 157 9.07 2.25 3.22
C LEU A 157 8.40 3.51 2.65
N LEU A 158 9.19 4.46 2.14
CA LEU A 158 8.67 5.75 1.68
C LEU A 158 7.71 5.61 0.50
N LEU A 159 7.97 4.67 -0.41
CA LEU A 159 7.15 4.47 -1.61
C LEU A 159 6.01 3.47 -1.40
N GLY A 160 6.12 2.56 -0.43
CA GLY A 160 5.19 1.45 -0.25
C GLY A 160 4.04 1.68 0.74
N HIS A 161 4.29 2.37 1.86
CA HIS A 161 3.29 2.43 2.95
C HIS A 161 2.09 3.32 2.58
N GLU A 162 2.32 4.61 2.27
CA GLU A 162 1.22 5.56 2.09
C GLU A 162 0.46 5.26 0.79
N THR A 163 1.13 4.69 -0.22
CA THR A 163 0.48 4.32 -1.47
C THR A 163 -0.50 3.16 -1.26
N THR A 164 -0.11 2.13 -0.52
CA THR A 164 -0.98 1.00 -0.18
C THR A 164 -2.11 1.43 0.77
N ALA A 165 -1.80 2.23 1.80
CA ALA A 165 -2.79 2.78 2.71
C ALA A 165 -3.84 3.66 1.99
N SER A 166 -3.41 4.45 1.01
CA SER A 166 -4.32 5.27 0.20
C SER A 166 -5.19 4.42 -0.73
N GLY A 167 -4.62 3.35 -1.31
CA GLY A 167 -5.38 2.37 -2.09
C GLY A 167 -6.46 1.69 -1.27
N LEU A 168 -6.12 1.29 -0.04
CA LEU A 168 -7.06 0.77 0.95
C LEU A 168 -8.17 1.77 1.27
N ALA A 169 -7.82 3.03 1.55
CA ALA A 169 -8.79 4.07 1.85
C ALA A 169 -9.78 4.31 0.70
N TRP A 170 -9.30 4.32 -0.55
CA TRP A 170 -10.18 4.39 -1.73
C TRP A 170 -11.07 3.16 -1.87
N ALA A 171 -10.55 1.96 -1.62
CA ALA A 171 -11.37 0.76 -1.63
C ALA A 171 -12.50 0.83 -0.59
N PHE A 172 -12.20 1.25 0.65
CA PHE A 172 -13.24 1.48 1.67
C PHE A 172 -14.29 2.50 1.24
N TYR A 173 -13.87 3.61 0.64
CA TYR A 173 -14.78 4.61 0.09
C TYR A 173 -15.74 4.00 -0.94
N TRP A 174 -15.21 3.30 -1.94
CA TRP A 174 -16.02 2.72 -3.01
C TRP A 174 -16.95 1.62 -2.51
N ILE A 175 -16.47 0.75 -1.61
CA ILE A 175 -17.28 -0.32 -1.01
C ILE A 175 -18.48 0.27 -0.25
N HIS A 176 -18.28 1.32 0.53
CA HIS A 176 -19.38 1.93 1.30
C HIS A 176 -20.26 2.86 0.47
N ARG A 177 -19.82 3.27 -0.73
CA ARG A 177 -20.66 3.98 -1.70
C ARG A 177 -21.55 3.04 -2.52
N HIS A 178 -21.24 1.75 -2.55
CA HIS A 178 -21.95 0.72 -3.32
C HIS A 178 -22.33 -0.47 -2.42
N PRO A 179 -23.50 -0.43 -1.76
CA PRO A 179 -23.94 -1.50 -0.86
C PRO A 179 -23.92 -2.90 -1.50
N ASP A 180 -24.34 -3.04 -2.75
CA ASP A 180 -24.29 -4.31 -3.50
C ASP A 180 -22.86 -4.88 -3.59
N CYS A 181 -21.85 -4.00 -3.67
CA CYS A 181 -20.45 -4.40 -3.67
C CYS A 181 -20.02 -4.93 -2.31
N LEU A 182 -20.42 -4.26 -1.22
CA LEU A 182 -20.15 -4.72 0.15
C LEU A 182 -20.80 -6.07 0.41
N ASP A 183 -22.07 -6.25 0.07
CA ASP A 183 -22.80 -7.50 0.31
C ASP A 183 -22.18 -8.68 -0.43
N ARG A 184 -21.78 -8.44 -1.70
CA ARG A 184 -21.11 -9.45 -2.52
C ARG A 184 -19.71 -9.79 -1.99
N LEU A 185 -18.94 -8.81 -1.51
CA LEU A 185 -17.66 -9.06 -0.84
C LEU A 185 -17.83 -9.91 0.41
N LEU A 186 -18.80 -9.56 1.26
CA LEU A 186 -19.06 -10.31 2.50
C LEU A 186 -19.46 -11.75 2.19
N THR A 187 -20.34 -11.95 1.21
CA THR A 187 -20.75 -13.29 0.77
C THR A 187 -19.54 -14.09 0.25
N GLU A 188 -18.69 -13.49 -0.58
CA GLU A 188 -17.48 -14.16 -1.08
C GLU A 188 -16.52 -14.53 0.07
N ILE A 189 -16.28 -13.62 1.02
CA ILE A 189 -15.38 -13.87 2.15
C ILE A 189 -15.94 -14.98 3.07
N GLN A 190 -17.25 -14.98 3.31
CA GLN A 190 -17.93 -15.99 4.13
C GLN A 190 -17.79 -17.42 3.59
N THR A 191 -17.56 -17.60 2.28
CA THR A 191 -17.34 -18.93 1.68
C THR A 191 -16.12 -19.66 2.25
N LEU A 192 -15.16 -18.93 2.83
CA LEU A 192 -13.96 -19.50 3.45
C LEU A 192 -14.13 -19.82 4.95
N GLY A 193 -15.28 -19.47 5.54
CA GLY A 193 -15.57 -19.69 6.95
C GLY A 193 -14.78 -18.78 7.91
N GLU A 194 -14.75 -19.18 9.18
CA GLU A 194 -14.02 -18.47 10.23
C GLU A 194 -12.51 -18.65 10.09
N ASN A 195 -11.75 -17.59 10.38
CA ASN A 195 -10.28 -17.58 10.35
C ASN A 195 -9.69 -18.16 9.05
N PRO A 196 -10.09 -17.63 7.88
CA PRO A 196 -9.67 -18.18 6.60
C PRO A 196 -8.16 -18.11 6.43
N ASP A 197 -7.59 -19.10 5.74
CA ASP A 197 -6.17 -19.06 5.38
C ASP A 197 -5.89 -17.80 4.53
N PRO A 198 -4.89 -16.95 4.90
CA PRO A 198 -4.59 -15.74 4.16
C PRO A 198 -4.30 -15.97 2.68
N THR A 199 -3.73 -17.12 2.31
CA THR A 199 -3.49 -17.46 0.91
C THR A 199 -4.80 -17.59 0.15
N ALA A 200 -5.74 -18.37 0.68
CA ALA A 200 -7.08 -18.55 0.11
C ALA A 200 -7.83 -17.21 0.04
N LEU A 201 -7.78 -16.41 1.10
CA LEU A 201 -8.40 -15.09 1.16
C LEU A 201 -7.85 -14.16 0.06
N SER A 202 -6.54 -14.19 -0.16
CA SER A 202 -5.90 -13.39 -1.20
C SER A 202 -6.25 -13.86 -2.62
N GLN A 203 -6.79 -15.06 -2.81
CA GLN A 203 -7.13 -15.60 -4.11
C GLN A 203 -8.59 -15.34 -4.50
N LEU A 204 -9.39 -14.76 -3.60
CA LEU A 204 -10.78 -14.42 -3.85
C LEU A 204 -10.91 -13.47 -5.06
N PRO A 205 -11.67 -13.87 -6.11
CA PRO A 205 -11.70 -13.15 -7.37
C PRO A 205 -12.39 -11.79 -7.29
N TYR A 206 -13.51 -11.68 -6.57
CA TYR A 206 -14.24 -10.43 -6.45
C TYR A 206 -13.52 -9.43 -5.53
N LEU A 207 -12.94 -9.89 -4.41
CA LEU A 207 -12.03 -9.09 -3.59
C LEU A 207 -10.84 -8.55 -4.39
N THR A 208 -10.23 -9.38 -5.23
CA THR A 208 -9.15 -8.96 -6.13
C THR A 208 -9.64 -7.90 -7.13
N ALA A 209 -10.83 -8.09 -7.68
CA ALA A 209 -11.45 -7.17 -8.63
C ALA A 209 -11.75 -5.80 -8.00
N VAL A 210 -12.25 -5.78 -6.76
CA VAL A 210 -12.52 -4.56 -5.99
C VAL A 210 -11.23 -3.75 -5.75
N CYS A 211 -10.15 -4.42 -5.33
CA CYS A 211 -8.86 -3.76 -5.13
C CYS A 211 -8.35 -3.12 -6.44
N LYS A 212 -8.48 -3.83 -7.56
CA LYS A 212 -8.08 -3.32 -8.87
C LYS A 212 -8.94 -2.16 -9.34
N GLU A 213 -10.27 -2.25 -9.19
CA GLU A 213 -11.19 -1.19 -9.60
C GLU A 213 -10.99 0.09 -8.77
N ALA A 214 -10.69 -0.04 -7.47
CA ALA A 214 -10.36 1.11 -6.63
C ALA A 214 -9.13 1.86 -7.15
N LEU A 215 -8.07 1.12 -7.51
CA LEU A 215 -6.85 1.69 -8.10
C LEU A 215 -7.03 2.16 -9.55
N ARG A 216 -8.03 1.64 -10.27
CA ARG A 216 -8.36 2.09 -11.62
C ARG A 216 -9.04 3.46 -11.57
N VAL A 217 -10.15 3.57 -10.85
CA VAL A 217 -10.98 4.78 -10.80
C VAL A 217 -10.21 5.92 -10.14
N TYR A 218 -9.59 5.67 -8.99
CA TYR A 218 -8.77 6.67 -8.31
C TYR A 218 -7.34 6.16 -8.15
N PRO A 219 -6.50 6.31 -9.20
CA PRO A 219 -5.11 5.91 -9.13
C PRO A 219 -4.36 6.81 -8.15
N ILE A 220 -3.50 6.19 -7.33
CA ILE A 220 -2.72 6.89 -6.30
C ILE A 220 -1.76 7.90 -6.93
N ALA A 221 -1.19 7.56 -8.09
CA ALA A 221 -0.42 8.47 -8.92
C ALA A 221 -1.19 8.72 -10.24
N LEU A 222 -1.46 9.99 -10.57
CA LEU A 222 -2.15 10.34 -11.82
C LEU A 222 -1.27 10.13 -13.06
N ILE A 223 0.05 10.26 -12.90
CA ILE A 223 1.03 10.11 -13.96
C ILE A 223 2.04 9.03 -13.60
N SER A 224 2.52 8.33 -14.62
CA SER A 224 3.70 7.49 -14.49
C SER A 224 4.97 8.35 -14.48
N GLN A 225 6.11 7.73 -14.25
CA GLN A 225 7.38 8.45 -14.19
C GLN A 225 7.71 9.10 -15.55
N PRO A 226 8.04 10.41 -15.59
CA PRO A 226 8.50 11.08 -16.79
C PRO A 226 9.72 10.39 -17.42
N ARG A 227 9.81 10.43 -18.75
CA ARG A 227 10.93 9.90 -19.53
C ARG A 227 11.45 10.97 -20.46
N LYS A 228 12.77 11.21 -20.40
CA LYS A 228 13.47 12.06 -21.37
C LYS A 228 13.89 11.22 -22.57
N VAL A 229 13.44 11.62 -23.75
CA VAL A 229 13.84 11.01 -25.02
C VAL A 229 15.33 11.25 -25.23
N LYS A 230 16.09 10.16 -25.47
CA LYS A 230 17.55 10.20 -25.70
C LYS A 230 17.94 10.15 -27.17
N GLN A 231 17.10 9.54 -27.99
CA GLN A 231 17.23 9.40 -29.44
C GLN A 231 15.84 9.52 -30.05
N THR A 232 15.75 10.01 -31.28
CA THR A 232 14.46 10.16 -31.98
C THR A 232 13.68 8.85 -31.92
N VAL A 233 12.41 8.95 -31.51
CA VAL A 233 11.51 7.80 -31.36
C VAL A 233 10.17 8.13 -32.00
N GLN A 234 9.59 7.14 -32.69
CA GLN A 234 8.25 7.23 -33.22
C GLN A 234 7.27 6.41 -32.37
N ILE A 235 6.18 7.03 -31.92
CA ILE A 235 5.12 6.40 -31.12
C ILE A 235 3.78 6.79 -31.73
N GLU A 236 2.97 5.82 -32.14
CA GLU A 236 1.63 6.05 -32.75
C GLU A 236 1.66 7.07 -33.92
N GLY A 237 2.72 7.04 -34.72
CA GLY A 237 2.91 7.95 -35.87
C GLY A 237 3.42 9.35 -35.52
N TYR A 238 3.68 9.65 -34.24
CA TYR A 238 4.30 10.89 -33.79
C TYR A 238 5.79 10.71 -33.59
N GLU A 239 6.59 11.64 -34.10
CA GLU A 239 8.03 11.69 -33.91
C GLU A 239 8.40 12.58 -32.72
N PHE A 240 9.25 12.07 -31.84
CA PHE A 240 9.74 12.78 -30.66
C PHE A 240 11.26 12.87 -30.71
N GLU A 241 11.76 14.12 -30.72
CA GLU A 241 13.19 14.41 -30.76
C GLU A 241 13.90 14.27 -29.40
N PRO A 242 15.22 14.06 -29.38
CA PRO A 242 16.02 14.08 -28.16
C PRO A 242 15.77 15.33 -27.33
N GLY A 243 15.54 15.15 -26.03
CA GLY A 243 15.22 16.23 -25.10
C GLY A 243 13.73 16.37 -24.76
N ALA A 244 12.83 15.84 -25.58
CA ALA A 244 11.40 15.79 -25.25
C ALA A 244 11.15 15.00 -23.95
N ILE A 245 10.18 15.44 -23.15
CA ILE A 245 9.75 14.77 -21.92
C ILE A 245 8.38 14.14 -22.15
N LEU A 246 8.32 12.82 -22.10
CA LEU A 246 7.09 12.05 -22.22
C LEU A 246 6.58 11.68 -20.82
N VAL A 247 5.30 11.97 -20.55
CA VAL A 247 4.66 11.73 -19.25
C VAL A 247 3.37 10.94 -19.47
N PRO A 248 3.38 9.61 -19.27
CA PRO A 248 2.16 8.81 -19.36
C PRO A 248 1.17 9.21 -18.26
N CYS A 249 -0.07 9.50 -18.63
CA CYS A 249 -1.13 9.84 -17.68
C CYS A 249 -1.97 8.60 -17.36
N ILE A 250 -1.74 8.00 -16.20
CA ILE A 250 -2.46 6.83 -15.67
C ILE A 250 -3.94 7.15 -15.56
N TYR A 251 -4.29 8.32 -15.01
CA TYR A 251 -5.68 8.72 -14.86
C TYR A 251 -6.42 8.77 -16.19
N LEU A 252 -5.87 9.44 -17.20
CA LEU A 252 -6.52 9.52 -18.52
C LEU A 252 -6.62 8.13 -19.18
N ALA A 253 -5.58 7.30 -19.09
CA ALA A 253 -5.62 5.94 -19.63
C ALA A 253 -6.71 5.09 -18.96
N HIS A 254 -6.90 5.22 -17.65
CA HIS A 254 -7.93 4.48 -16.90
C HIS A 254 -9.35 5.02 -17.09
N HIS A 255 -9.52 6.24 -17.65
CA HIS A 255 -10.82 6.87 -17.91
C HIS A 255 -11.19 6.90 -19.40
N ARG A 256 -10.44 6.18 -20.22
CA ARG A 256 -10.72 5.97 -21.64
C ARG A 256 -11.93 5.06 -21.81
N ALA A 257 -13.02 5.59 -22.37
CA ALA A 257 -14.28 4.85 -22.57
C ALA A 257 -14.17 3.70 -23.58
N ASP A 258 -13.18 3.76 -24.50
CA ASP A 258 -12.86 2.71 -25.46
C ASP A 258 -12.13 1.52 -24.81
N THR A 259 -11.44 1.73 -23.69
CA THR A 259 -10.84 0.65 -22.87
C THR A 259 -11.76 0.21 -21.74
N TYR A 260 -12.41 1.17 -21.08
CA TYR A 260 -13.25 0.97 -19.91
C TYR A 260 -14.64 1.53 -20.15
N ALA A 261 -15.59 0.68 -20.55
CA ALA A 261 -17.00 1.07 -20.66
C ALA A 261 -17.51 1.64 -19.32
N GLU A 262 -18.23 2.77 -19.39
CA GLU A 262 -18.64 3.58 -18.23
C GLU A 262 -17.46 3.84 -17.27
N PRO A 263 -16.43 4.59 -17.71
CA PRO A 263 -15.15 4.66 -16.99
C PRO A 263 -15.26 5.25 -15.58
N GLU A 264 -16.23 6.14 -15.35
CA GLU A 264 -16.49 6.77 -14.05
C GLU A 264 -17.24 5.84 -13.07
N ARG A 265 -17.84 4.76 -13.58
CA ARG A 265 -18.61 3.81 -12.76
C ARG A 265 -17.66 2.82 -12.09
N PHE A 266 -17.73 2.75 -10.76
CA PHE A 266 -17.10 1.68 -9.99
C PHE A 266 -17.80 0.35 -10.26
N ASN A 267 -17.14 -0.52 -11.01
CA ASN A 267 -17.66 -1.81 -11.48
C ASN A 267 -16.54 -2.86 -11.41
N PRO A 268 -16.35 -3.53 -10.26
CA PRO A 268 -15.34 -4.58 -10.11
C PRO A 268 -15.50 -5.72 -11.12
N GLU A 269 -16.72 -6.04 -11.55
CA GLU A 269 -17.03 -7.16 -12.43
C GLU A 269 -16.25 -7.11 -13.74
N ARG A 270 -15.82 -5.92 -14.19
CA ARG A 270 -14.96 -5.77 -15.38
C ARG A 270 -13.65 -6.56 -15.27
N PHE A 271 -13.06 -6.65 -14.08
CA PHE A 271 -11.82 -7.40 -13.83
C PHE A 271 -12.03 -8.91 -13.67
N ILE A 272 -13.28 -9.36 -13.58
CA ILE A 272 -13.66 -10.77 -13.65
C ILE A 272 -13.96 -11.15 -15.10
N ALA A 273 -14.73 -10.32 -15.80
CA ALA A 273 -15.16 -10.56 -17.16
C ALA A 273 -14.01 -10.45 -18.19
N GLN A 274 -13.04 -9.57 -17.94
CA GLN A 274 -11.96 -9.28 -18.88
C GLN A 274 -10.60 -9.21 -18.17
N LYS A 275 -9.55 -9.65 -18.89
CA LYS A 275 -8.16 -9.40 -18.53
C LYS A 275 -7.68 -8.14 -19.24
N PHE A 276 -7.22 -7.17 -18.48
CA PHE A 276 -6.56 -5.96 -19.00
C PHE A 276 -5.05 -6.20 -19.11
N SER A 277 -4.47 -5.73 -20.20
CA SER A 277 -3.02 -5.73 -20.42
C SER A 277 -2.32 -4.76 -19.45
N PRO A 278 -1.00 -4.90 -19.23
CA PRO A 278 -0.22 -3.97 -18.41
C PRO A 278 -0.22 -2.52 -18.93
N SER A 279 -0.58 -2.28 -20.19
CA SER A 279 -0.74 -0.95 -20.78
C SER A 279 -2.15 -0.37 -20.64
N GLU A 280 -3.14 -1.18 -20.27
CA GLU A 280 -4.51 -0.74 -20.01
C GLU A 280 -4.72 -0.51 -18.51
N PHE A 281 -4.26 -1.46 -17.67
CA PHE A 281 -4.29 -1.35 -16.22
C PHE A 281 -2.87 -1.12 -15.67
N LEU A 282 -2.52 0.15 -15.48
CA LEU A 282 -1.18 0.60 -15.11
C LEU A 282 -1.10 1.45 -13.82
N PRO A 283 -1.88 1.17 -12.75
CA PRO A 283 -1.76 1.94 -11.49
C PRO A 283 -0.39 1.77 -10.82
N PHE A 284 0.36 0.73 -11.22
CA PHE A 284 1.71 0.43 -10.78
C PHE A 284 2.78 0.81 -11.82
N GLY A 285 2.42 1.63 -12.80
CA GLY A 285 3.25 1.91 -13.98
C GLY A 285 3.38 0.68 -14.89
N GLY A 286 4.46 0.61 -15.66
CA GLY A 286 4.67 -0.48 -16.63
C GLY A 286 6.11 -0.60 -17.13
N GLY A 287 6.37 -1.68 -17.87
CA GLY A 287 7.67 -1.99 -18.45
C GLY A 287 8.74 -2.37 -17.42
N SER A 288 10.00 -2.09 -17.75
CA SER A 288 11.17 -2.40 -16.90
C SER A 288 11.27 -1.56 -15.61
N ARG A 289 10.37 -0.59 -15.44
CA ARG A 289 10.28 0.29 -14.26
C ARG A 289 8.90 0.19 -13.59
N SER A 290 8.21 -0.94 -13.78
CA SER A 290 6.99 -1.25 -13.05
C SER A 290 7.27 -1.34 -11.55
N CYS A 291 6.25 -1.07 -10.73
CA CYS A 291 6.39 -1.08 -9.27
C CYS A 291 6.79 -2.47 -8.77
N VAL A 292 7.97 -2.56 -8.14
CA VAL A 292 8.47 -3.79 -7.53
C VAL A 292 7.56 -4.29 -6.38
N GLY A 293 6.87 -3.35 -5.71
CA GLY A 293 5.94 -3.62 -4.61
C GLY A 293 4.52 -3.99 -5.03
N MET A 294 4.20 -4.09 -6.33
CA MET A 294 2.84 -4.34 -6.81
C MET A 294 2.19 -5.58 -6.18
N ALA A 295 2.94 -6.68 -6.08
CA ALA A 295 2.41 -7.93 -5.52
C ALA A 295 2.13 -7.82 -4.03
N LEU A 296 3.04 -7.18 -3.27
CA LEU A 296 2.85 -6.93 -1.83
C LEU A 296 1.67 -5.99 -1.59
N SER A 297 1.60 -4.87 -2.31
CA SER A 297 0.51 -3.88 -2.16
C SER A 297 -0.86 -4.51 -2.39
N LEU A 298 -1.05 -5.24 -3.49
CA LEU A 298 -2.31 -5.94 -3.75
C LEU A 298 -2.60 -7.04 -2.72
N PHE A 299 -1.58 -7.74 -2.24
CA PHE A 299 -1.74 -8.78 -1.23
C PHE A 299 -2.20 -8.18 0.11
N GLU A 300 -1.51 -7.15 0.58
CA GLU A 300 -1.87 -6.38 1.77
C GLU A 300 -3.27 -5.78 1.66
N MET A 301 -3.59 -5.14 0.54
CA MET A 301 -4.93 -4.56 0.31
C MET A 301 -6.04 -5.60 0.53
N LYS A 302 -5.90 -6.79 -0.07
CA LYS A 302 -6.90 -7.85 0.04
C LYS A 302 -7.04 -8.35 1.47
N LEU A 303 -5.93 -8.63 2.15
CA LEU A 303 -5.96 -9.16 3.52
C LEU A 303 -6.51 -8.15 4.52
N VAL A 304 -6.10 -6.89 4.42
CA VAL A 304 -6.57 -5.82 5.32
C VAL A 304 -8.07 -5.56 5.08
N LEU A 305 -8.51 -5.43 3.82
CA LEU A 305 -9.93 -5.23 3.51
C LEU A 305 -10.77 -6.37 4.05
N ALA A 306 -10.42 -7.61 3.72
CA ALA A 306 -11.20 -8.76 4.14
C ALA A 306 -11.20 -8.90 5.67
N THR A 307 -10.07 -8.72 6.35
CA THR A 307 -10.01 -8.79 7.82
C THR A 307 -10.90 -7.74 8.47
N VAL A 308 -10.81 -6.48 8.04
CA VAL A 308 -11.62 -5.39 8.60
C VAL A 308 -13.11 -5.59 8.32
N LEU A 309 -13.48 -5.89 7.06
CA LEU A 309 -14.89 -6.05 6.68
C LEU A 309 -15.53 -7.29 7.33
N SER A 310 -14.75 -8.31 7.64
CA SER A 310 -15.23 -9.50 8.37
C SER A 310 -15.50 -9.23 9.85
N SER A 311 -14.89 -8.18 10.42
CA SER A 311 -14.93 -7.92 11.86
C SER A 311 -15.78 -6.71 12.26
N TYR A 312 -15.94 -5.74 11.38
CA TYR A 312 -16.68 -4.51 11.68
C TYR A 312 -17.63 -4.11 10.55
N ALA A 313 -18.81 -3.63 10.95
CA ALA A 313 -19.73 -2.92 10.11
C ALA A 313 -19.49 -1.41 10.22
N PHE A 314 -19.61 -0.71 9.10
CA PHE A 314 -19.44 0.73 9.04
C PHE A 314 -20.57 1.41 8.30
N GLN A 315 -20.74 2.69 8.59
CA GLN A 315 -21.56 3.59 7.81
C GLN A 315 -20.74 4.83 7.43
N THR A 316 -21.00 5.36 6.23
CA THR A 316 -20.44 6.64 5.81
C THR A 316 -21.43 7.77 6.13
N ASN A 317 -20.91 8.89 6.62
CA ASN A 317 -21.65 10.14 6.78
C ASN A 317 -21.62 11.01 5.50
N TYR A 318 -21.03 10.52 4.41
CA TYR A 318 -20.95 11.23 3.13
C TYR A 318 -22.16 10.92 2.25
N ASP A 319 -23.05 11.91 2.11
CA ASP A 319 -24.14 11.91 1.13
C ASP A 319 -23.64 12.22 -0.29
N ARG A 320 -22.61 13.07 -0.38
CA ARG A 320 -21.97 13.52 -1.62
C ARG A 320 -20.73 12.70 -2.01
N PRO A 321 -20.40 12.62 -3.32
CA PRO A 321 -19.16 12.01 -3.78
C PRO A 321 -17.92 12.68 -3.19
N VAL A 322 -16.98 11.87 -2.69
CA VAL A 322 -15.67 12.33 -2.22
C VAL A 322 -14.80 12.66 -3.43
N ARG A 323 -14.12 13.81 -3.36
CA ARG A 323 -13.17 14.25 -4.38
C ARG A 323 -11.73 13.94 -3.94
N PRO A 324 -10.86 13.45 -4.83
CA PRO A 324 -9.46 13.27 -4.52
C PRO A 324 -8.78 14.58 -4.12
N VAL A 325 -7.95 14.51 -3.07
CA VAL A 325 -7.06 15.61 -2.68
C VAL A 325 -5.61 15.21 -2.89
N ARG A 326 -4.77 16.20 -3.19
CA ARG A 326 -3.35 15.97 -3.39
C ARG A 326 -2.64 15.93 -2.03
N ARG A 327 -1.85 14.88 -1.79
CA ARG A 327 -0.94 14.75 -0.65
C ARG A 327 0.46 14.44 -1.18
N GLY A 328 1.33 15.46 -1.23
CA GLY A 328 2.64 15.33 -1.88
C GLY A 328 2.52 15.00 -3.38
N ILE A 329 2.96 13.81 -3.77
CA ILE A 329 2.86 13.30 -5.15
C ILE A 329 1.67 12.35 -5.37
N THR A 330 0.93 12.01 -4.30
CA THR A 330 -0.19 11.08 -4.36
C THR A 330 -1.55 11.77 -4.28
N PHE A 331 -2.60 11.03 -4.65
CA PHE A 331 -3.99 11.46 -4.59
C PHE A 331 -4.78 10.52 -3.67
N VAL A 332 -5.39 11.12 -2.64
CA VAL A 332 -5.96 10.40 -1.50
C VAL A 332 -7.37 10.91 -1.19
N PRO A 333 -8.19 10.16 -0.43
CA PRO A 333 -9.40 10.72 0.17
C PRO A 333 -9.02 11.88 1.11
N PRO A 334 -9.85 12.93 1.22
CA PRO A 334 -9.63 14.02 2.15
C PRO A 334 -9.72 13.53 3.61
N ASP A 335 -9.05 14.22 4.53
CA ASP A 335 -8.97 13.82 5.94
C ASP A 335 -10.31 13.93 6.70
N ASP A 336 -11.30 14.59 6.11
CA ASP A 336 -12.67 14.61 6.63
C ASP A 336 -13.45 13.33 6.28
N PHE A 337 -13.01 12.55 5.26
CA PHE A 337 -13.64 11.28 4.92
C PHE A 337 -13.50 10.28 6.07
N ARG A 338 -14.64 10.01 6.70
CA ARG A 338 -14.74 9.17 7.89
C ARG A 338 -15.77 8.08 7.71
N LEU A 339 -15.52 6.96 8.36
CA LEU A 339 -16.48 5.88 8.53
C LEU A 339 -16.76 5.70 10.02
N GLU A 340 -18.03 5.63 10.38
CA GLU A 340 -18.47 5.33 11.73
C GLU A 340 -18.61 3.82 11.90
N VAL A 341 -18.04 3.26 12.97
CA VAL A 341 -18.21 1.86 13.36
C VAL A 341 -19.63 1.67 13.90
N THR A 342 -20.47 0.90 13.20
CA THR A 342 -21.87 0.70 13.61
C THR A 342 -22.12 -0.65 14.29
N GLY A 343 -21.21 -1.60 14.15
CA GLY A 343 -21.34 -2.90 14.78
C GLY A 343 -20.09 -3.76 14.59
N GLN A 344 -20.02 -4.85 15.36
CA GLN A 344 -19.06 -5.93 15.16
C GLN A 344 -19.73 -7.04 14.33
N ARG A 345 -18.94 -7.69 13.48
CA ARG A 345 -19.35 -8.86 12.70
C ARG A 345 -18.61 -10.09 13.21
N SER A 346 -19.32 -11.20 13.29
CA SER A 346 -18.75 -12.54 13.35
C SER A 346 -19.11 -13.24 12.05
N ILE A 347 -18.12 -13.78 11.33
CA ILE A 347 -18.41 -14.70 10.24
C ILE A 347 -18.97 -15.96 10.88
N GLU A 348 -20.24 -16.28 10.63
CA GLU A 348 -20.78 -17.58 11.00
C GLU A 348 -20.34 -18.60 9.96
N THR A 349 -19.84 -19.75 10.41
CA THR A 349 -19.52 -20.87 9.51
C THR A 349 -20.82 -21.34 8.83
N PRO A 350 -20.87 -21.48 7.49
CA PRO A 350 -22.04 -22.04 6.83
C PRO A 350 -22.34 -23.42 7.43
N SER A 351 -23.53 -23.60 8.00
CA SER A 351 -23.97 -24.93 8.42
C SER A 351 -24.06 -25.80 7.16
N LEU A 352 -23.13 -26.75 7.03
CA LEU A 352 -23.25 -27.81 6.04
C LEU A 352 -24.52 -28.58 6.37
N GLN A 353 -25.63 -28.23 5.73
CA GLN A 353 -26.79 -29.11 5.68
C GLN A 353 -26.31 -30.41 5.03
N PRO A 354 -26.47 -31.57 5.68
CA PRO A 354 -26.14 -32.84 5.06
C PRO A 354 -26.91 -32.92 3.74
N LEU A 355 -26.20 -33.17 2.64
CA LEU A 355 -26.81 -33.57 1.39
C LEU A 355 -27.70 -34.77 1.70
N GLU A 356 -29.01 -34.57 1.73
CA GLU A 356 -29.97 -35.65 1.73
C GLU A 356 -29.74 -36.45 0.45
N SER A 357 -29.30 -37.69 0.64
CA SER A 357 -29.14 -38.68 -0.41
C SER A 357 -30.47 -38.89 -1.14
N ALA A 358 -30.49 -38.61 -2.44
CA ALA A 358 -31.54 -39.04 -3.36
C ALA A 358 -30.98 -40.09 -4.32
#